data_AF-A0A7S1MWL8-F1
#
_entry.id   AF-A0A7S1MWL8-F1
#
_cell.length_a   1.000
_cell.length_b   1.000
_cell.length_c   1.000
_cell.angle_alpha   90.00
_cell.angle_beta   90.00
_cell.angle_gamma   90.00
#
_symmetry.space_group_name_H-M   'P 1'
#
loop_
_entity.id
_entity.type
_entity.pdbx_description
1 polymer ?
#
loop_
_entity_poly.entity_id
_entity_poly.type
_entity_poly.pdbx_seq_one_letter_code
_entity_poly.pdbx_strand_id
1 'polypeptide(L)'
;GLCVQVCPTGIDIRHGLQYECIGCAACIDVCNGVMDKMGTPRGLIRYDTENGLEQGLSPAQRWRRLWRPRVVIYTAVLLVIGAALLWSLASRQGFRVDVVRDRASLARLVEDGWVENVYRLQVMNATEAPQRYHVEVEGLPGLVLSRPTTVAL
;
A
#
# COMPACT_ATOMS: atom_id res chain seq x y z
N GLY A 1 -21.26 7.44 37.90
CA GLY A 1 -22.11 7.65 36.71
C GLY A 1 -21.48 8.49 35.61
N LEU A 2 -20.30 9.10 35.79
CA LEU A 2 -19.67 9.96 34.78
C LEU A 2 -19.40 9.24 33.44
N CYS A 3 -19.03 7.96 33.49
CA CYS A 3 -18.83 7.14 32.29
C CYS A 3 -20.08 7.01 31.40
N VAL A 4 -21.27 6.99 31.99
CA VAL A 4 -22.55 6.91 31.25
C VAL A 4 -22.89 8.27 30.64
N GLN A 5 -22.64 9.37 31.38
CA GLN A 5 -22.95 10.73 30.91
C GLN A 5 -22.14 11.16 29.70
N VAL A 6 -20.89 10.68 29.58
CA VAL A 6 -20.02 11.00 28.43
C VAL A 6 -20.17 9.99 27.29
N CYS A 7 -20.93 8.92 27.48
CA CYS A 7 -21.08 7.90 26.46
C CYS A 7 -22.06 8.36 25.38
N PRO A 8 -21.63 8.48 24.10
CA PRO A 8 -22.52 8.91 23.02
C PRO A 8 -23.61 7.88 22.70
N THR A 9 -23.42 6.61 23.09
CA THR A 9 -24.40 5.54 22.89
C THR A 9 -25.18 5.19 24.16
N GLY A 10 -24.95 5.89 25.27
CA GLY A 10 -25.70 5.72 26.51
C GLY A 10 -25.43 4.42 27.28
N ILE A 11 -24.35 3.69 26.95
CA ILE A 11 -24.01 2.44 27.63
C ILE A 11 -23.44 2.66 29.04
N ASP A 12 -23.67 1.66 29.89
CA ASP A 12 -23.01 1.54 31.19
C ASP A 12 -22.03 0.38 31.19
N ILE A 13 -20.75 0.72 30.98
CA ILE A 13 -19.61 -0.22 30.93
C ILE A 13 -19.44 -1.08 32.19
N ARG A 14 -20.12 -0.76 33.30
CA ARG A 14 -20.10 -1.58 34.52
C ARG A 14 -20.85 -2.89 34.36
N HIS A 15 -21.74 -2.99 33.38
CA HIS A 15 -22.44 -4.22 33.03
C HIS A 15 -21.65 -5.12 32.07
N GLY A 16 -20.36 -4.83 31.85
CA GLY A 16 -19.48 -5.62 30.98
C GLY A 16 -19.42 -5.11 29.56
N LEU A 17 -19.02 -5.98 28.64
CA LEU A 17 -18.87 -5.66 27.22
C LEU A 17 -20.26 -5.57 26.58
N GLN A 18 -20.56 -4.43 25.95
CA GLN A 18 -21.83 -4.16 25.30
C GLN A 18 -21.60 -3.88 23.82
N TYR A 19 -22.46 -4.41 22.95
CA TYR A 19 -22.32 -4.33 21.49
C TYR A 19 -22.43 -2.90 20.96
N GLU A 20 -23.09 -2.03 21.70
CA GLU A 20 -23.32 -0.62 21.41
C GLU A 20 -22.05 0.23 21.68
N CYS A 21 -20.99 -0.36 22.22
CA CYS A 21 -19.72 0.32 22.40
C CYS A 21 -19.05 0.58 21.04
N ILE A 22 -18.86 1.86 20.70
CA ILE A 22 -18.20 2.28 19.44
C ILE A 22 -16.70 2.53 19.58
N GLY A 23 -16.10 2.22 20.73
CA GLY A 23 -14.66 2.38 20.91
C GLY A 23 -14.16 3.84 20.99
N CYS A 24 -14.99 4.82 21.35
CA CYS A 24 -14.61 6.24 21.37
C CYS A 24 -13.70 6.69 22.54
N ALA A 25 -13.50 5.86 23.57
CA ALA A 25 -12.68 6.14 24.76
C ALA A 25 -13.13 7.29 25.68
N ALA A 26 -14.24 7.99 25.42
CA ALA A 26 -14.71 9.11 26.24
C ALA A 26 -14.89 8.73 27.74
N CYS A 27 -15.38 7.51 28.00
CA CYS A 27 -15.52 6.99 29.36
C CYS A 27 -14.16 6.82 30.06
N ILE A 28 -13.12 6.40 29.34
CA ILE A 28 -11.76 6.25 29.86
C ILE A 28 -11.18 7.62 30.25
N ASP A 29 -11.37 8.63 29.40
CA ASP A 29 -10.84 9.97 29.63
C ASP A 29 -11.44 10.63 30.87
N VAL A 30 -12.78 10.58 31.00
CA VAL A 30 -13.44 11.13 32.19
C VAL A 30 -13.05 10.35 33.46
N CYS A 31 -12.86 9.03 33.35
CA CYS A 31 -12.42 8.21 34.47
C CYS A 31 -11.00 8.58 34.90
N ASN A 32 -10.05 8.70 33.95
CA ASN A 32 -8.68 9.12 34.25
C ASN A 32 -8.64 10.52 34.89
N GLY A 33 -9.48 11.45 34.45
CA GLY A 33 -9.60 12.76 35.09
C GLY A 33 -10.08 12.70 36.56
N VAL A 34 -10.90 11.71 36.93
CA VAL A 34 -11.26 11.44 38.33
C VAL A 34 -10.10 10.81 39.08
N MET A 35 -9.42 9.82 38.48
CA MET A 35 -8.26 9.15 39.08
C MET A 35 -7.17 10.14 39.45
N ASP A 36 -6.87 11.10 38.55
CA ASP A 36 -5.90 12.17 38.76
C ASP A 36 -6.27 13.06 39.95
N LYS A 37 -7.54 13.48 40.05
CA LYS A 37 -8.04 14.29 41.17
C LYS A 37 -7.98 13.55 42.50
N MET A 38 -8.16 12.23 42.47
CA MET A 38 -8.07 11.36 43.64
C MET A 38 -6.63 10.97 43.99
N GLY A 39 -5.64 11.32 43.17
CA GLY A 39 -4.24 10.89 43.37
C GLY A 39 -4.01 9.39 43.19
N THR A 40 -4.86 8.72 42.40
CA THR A 40 -4.78 7.28 42.15
C THR A 40 -4.24 6.97 40.75
N PRO A 41 -3.59 5.81 40.53
CA PRO A 41 -3.03 5.47 39.21
C PRO A 41 -4.09 5.38 38.12
N ARG A 42 -3.84 6.00 36.96
CA ARG A 42 -4.73 5.93 35.79
C ARG A 42 -4.94 4.49 35.28
N GLY A 43 -5.99 4.30 34.47
CA GLY A 43 -6.23 3.05 33.76
C GLY A 43 -7.07 2.03 34.51
N LEU A 44 -7.93 2.48 35.44
CA LEU A 44 -8.98 1.66 36.06
C LEU A 44 -9.84 0.98 34.98
N ILE A 45 -10.22 1.75 33.96
CA ILE A 45 -10.77 1.27 32.70
C ILE A 45 -9.82 1.67 31.56
N ARG A 46 -9.65 0.80 30.58
CA ARG A 46 -8.69 0.96 29.48
C ARG A 46 -9.01 0.00 28.35
N TYR A 47 -8.49 0.28 27.15
CA TYR A 47 -8.42 -0.75 26.12
C TYR A 47 -7.32 -1.74 26.44
N ASP A 48 -7.72 -2.99 26.48
CA ASP A 48 -6.88 -4.12 26.73
C ASP A 48 -7.58 -5.38 26.21
N THR A 49 -6.82 -6.47 26.16
CA THR A 49 -7.41 -7.80 26.04
C THR A 49 -8.10 -8.18 27.34
N GLU A 50 -9.16 -8.97 27.27
CA GLU A 50 -9.87 -9.51 28.45
C GLU A 50 -8.89 -10.21 29.42
N ASN A 51 -8.04 -11.10 28.88
CA ASN A 51 -6.95 -11.73 29.63
C ASN A 51 -6.01 -10.74 30.34
N GLY A 52 -5.77 -9.57 29.74
CA GLY A 52 -4.92 -8.52 30.31
C GLY A 52 -5.59 -7.76 31.45
N LEU A 53 -6.92 -7.61 31.39
CA LEU A 53 -7.74 -7.06 32.47
C LEU A 53 -7.83 -8.05 33.63
N GLU A 54 -8.19 -9.31 33.36
CA GLU A 54 -8.33 -10.37 34.38
C GLU A 54 -7.04 -10.61 35.17
N GLN A 55 -5.90 -10.64 34.48
CA GLN A 55 -4.59 -10.86 35.11
C GLN A 55 -3.98 -9.60 35.71
N GLY A 56 -4.64 -8.44 35.59
CA GLY A 56 -4.14 -7.16 36.11
C GLY A 56 -2.76 -6.78 35.55
N LEU A 57 -2.49 -7.09 34.28
CA LEU A 57 -1.14 -6.96 33.72
C LEU A 57 -0.67 -5.51 33.70
N SER A 58 0.56 -5.29 34.17
CA SER A 58 1.23 -3.99 34.05
C SER A 58 1.57 -3.67 32.59
N PRO A 59 1.76 -2.38 32.23
CA PRO A 59 2.15 -1.99 30.87
C PRO A 59 3.37 -2.76 30.35
N ALA A 60 4.40 -2.96 31.19
CA ALA A 60 5.61 -3.71 30.80
C ALA A 60 5.31 -5.19 30.51
N GLN A 61 4.44 -5.84 31.29
CA GLN A 61 4.03 -7.22 31.05
C GLN A 61 3.23 -7.37 29.76
N ARG A 62 2.38 -6.39 29.43
CA ARG A 62 1.65 -6.35 28.15
C ARG A 62 2.60 -6.22 26.96
N TRP A 63 3.60 -5.32 27.05
CA TRP A 63 4.64 -5.19 26.03
C TRP A 63 5.44 -6.46 25.82
N ARG A 64 5.80 -7.16 26.90
CA ARG A 64 6.49 -8.46 26.82
C ARG A 64 5.66 -9.52 26.09
N ARG A 65 4.33 -9.43 26.12
CA ARG A 65 3.43 -10.36 25.42
C ARG A 65 3.48 -10.18 23.89
N LEU A 66 3.89 -9.02 23.39
CA LEU A 66 4.12 -8.79 21.96
C LEU A 66 5.35 -9.54 21.43
N TRP A 67 6.31 -9.85 22.30
CA TRP A 67 7.51 -10.64 21.96
C TRP A 67 7.26 -12.16 21.87
N ARG A 68 5.99 -12.61 21.95
CA ARG A 68 5.68 -14.03 21.77
C ARG A 68 6.04 -14.46 20.34
N PRO A 69 6.66 -15.64 20.16
CA PRO A 69 7.15 -16.08 18.84
C PRO A 69 6.09 -16.00 17.73
N ARG A 70 4.85 -16.38 18.03
CA ARG A 70 3.74 -16.32 17.07
C ARG A 70 3.45 -14.89 16.57
N VAL A 71 3.45 -13.91 17.47
CA VAL A 71 3.19 -12.51 17.12
C VAL A 71 4.31 -11.98 16.25
N VAL A 72 5.56 -12.25 16.64
CA VAL A 72 6.74 -11.83 15.86
C VAL A 72 6.72 -12.43 14.45
N ILE A 73 6.41 -13.71 14.32
CA ILE A 73 6.31 -14.39 13.01
C ILE A 73 5.23 -13.75 12.14
N TYR A 74 4.01 -13.56 12.66
CA TYR A 74 2.92 -12.96 11.87
C TYR A 74 3.23 -11.53 11.46
N THR A 75 3.80 -10.73 12.36
CA THR A 75 4.24 -9.36 12.04
C THR A 75 5.32 -9.35 10.98
N ALA A 76 6.31 -10.25 11.06
CA ALA A 76 7.37 -10.37 10.06
C ALA A 76 6.81 -10.75 8.69
N VAL A 77 5.91 -11.74 8.62
CA VAL A 77 5.25 -12.13 7.36
C VAL A 77 4.45 -10.98 6.77
N LEU A 78 3.67 -10.27 7.58
CA LEU A 78 2.90 -9.11 7.14
C LEU A 78 3.81 -8.01 6.57
N LEU A 79 4.93 -7.72 7.24
CA LEU A 79 5.91 -6.74 6.76
C LEU A 79 6.56 -7.17 5.45
N VAL A 80 6.88 -8.46 5.29
CA VAL A 80 7.43 -8.99 4.03
C VAL A 80 6.44 -8.82 2.88
N ILE A 81 5.17 -9.17 3.09
CA ILE A 81 4.12 -9.00 2.07
C ILE A 81 3.92 -7.52 1.74
N GLY A 82 3.85 -6.65 2.75
CA GLY A 82 3.73 -5.21 2.56
C GLY A 82 4.91 -4.61 1.80
N ALA A 83 6.14 -5.01 2.14
CA ALA A 83 7.34 -4.58 1.46
C ALA A 83 7.38 -5.08 0.01
N ALA A 84 6.99 -6.33 -0.25
CA ALA A 84 6.90 -6.89 -1.59
C ALA A 84 5.86 -6.14 -2.45
N LEU A 85 4.71 -5.77 -1.88
CA LEU A 85 3.70 -4.97 -2.55
C LEU A 85 4.23 -3.57 -2.90
N LEU A 86 4.85 -2.88 -1.94
CA LEU A 86 5.44 -1.55 -2.15
C LEU A 86 6.54 -1.61 -3.22
N TRP A 87 7.40 -2.64 -3.16
CA TRP A 87 8.42 -2.89 -4.16
C TRP A 87 7.81 -3.14 -5.54
N SER A 88 6.78 -3.97 -5.64
CA SER A 88 6.07 -4.26 -6.88
C SER A 88 5.44 -3.01 -7.50
N LEU A 89 4.92 -2.10 -6.66
CA LEU A 89 4.34 -0.86 -7.13
C LEU A 89 5.40 0.12 -7.61
N ALA A 90 6.51 0.25 -6.86
CA ALA A 90 7.63 1.13 -7.22
C ALA A 90 8.41 0.64 -8.44
N SER A 91 8.48 -0.68 -8.66
CA SER A 91 9.15 -1.30 -9.81
C SER A 91 8.26 -1.47 -11.04
N ARG A 92 7.02 -0.97 -11.00
CA ARG A 92 6.13 -0.98 -12.15
C ARG A 92 6.76 -0.18 -13.29
N GLN A 93 7.06 -0.85 -14.40
CA GLN A 93 7.61 -0.20 -15.58
C GLN A 93 6.60 0.82 -16.13
N GLY A 94 7.03 2.08 -16.23
CA GLY A 94 6.24 3.17 -16.79
C GLY A 94 6.18 3.19 -18.32
N PHE A 95 6.87 2.26 -18.99
CA PHE A 95 7.02 2.25 -20.44
C PHE A 95 6.97 0.82 -20.97
N ARG A 96 6.16 0.60 -22.01
CA ARG A 96 6.08 -0.66 -22.74
C ARG A 96 6.09 -0.38 -24.24
N VAL A 97 6.90 -1.12 -24.99
CA VAL A 97 6.94 -1.07 -26.45
C VAL A 97 6.78 -2.47 -27.00
N ASP A 98 5.79 -2.64 -27.86
CA ASP A 98 5.56 -3.88 -28.60
C ASP A 98 5.86 -3.62 -30.10
N VAL A 99 6.80 -4.38 -30.66
CA VAL A 99 7.22 -4.28 -32.07
C VAL A 99 6.52 -5.38 -32.87
N VAL A 100 5.56 -5.01 -33.71
CA VAL A 100 4.81 -5.96 -34.54
C VAL A 100 5.21 -5.79 -36.00
N ARG A 101 5.86 -6.82 -36.56
CA ARG A 101 6.14 -6.87 -38.00
C ARG A 101 4.83 -7.11 -38.76
N ASP A 102 4.58 -6.29 -39.78
CA ASP A 102 3.40 -6.48 -40.62
C ASP A 102 3.55 -7.77 -41.44
N ARG A 103 2.51 -8.62 -41.41
CA ARG A 103 2.48 -9.90 -42.13
C ARG A 103 2.05 -9.74 -43.59
N ALA A 104 1.37 -8.64 -43.94
CA ALA A 104 0.83 -8.42 -45.28
C ALA A 104 1.86 -7.79 -46.25
N SER A 105 2.78 -6.98 -45.74
CA SER A 105 3.87 -6.40 -46.53
C SER A 105 5.16 -7.22 -46.34
N LEU A 106 5.32 -8.28 -47.12
CA LEU A 106 6.65 -8.86 -47.34
C LEU A 106 7.55 -7.80 -47.99
N ALA A 107 8.84 -7.87 -47.68
CA ALA A 107 9.87 -6.91 -48.09
C ALA A 107 9.65 -6.40 -49.53
N ARG A 108 9.41 -5.10 -49.69
CA ARG A 108 9.16 -4.48 -51.00
C ARG A 108 10.46 -3.88 -51.52
N LEU A 109 10.80 -4.14 -52.78
CA LEU A 109 11.82 -3.37 -53.47
C LEU A 109 11.22 -2.01 -53.86
N VAL A 110 11.90 -0.94 -53.48
CA VAL A 110 11.60 0.43 -53.87
C VAL A 110 12.44 0.79 -55.11
N GLU A 111 12.01 1.80 -55.88
CA GLU A 111 12.61 2.17 -57.17
C GLU A 111 14.13 2.49 -57.12
N ASP A 112 14.67 2.78 -55.93
CA ASP A 112 16.10 3.05 -55.70
C ASP A 112 16.92 1.81 -55.30
N GLY A 113 16.39 0.58 -55.44
CA GLY A 113 17.07 -0.67 -55.09
C GLY A 113 17.08 -1.02 -53.59
N TRP A 114 16.40 -0.22 -52.77
CA TRP A 114 16.24 -0.43 -51.33
C TRP A 114 15.15 -1.45 -51.02
N VAL A 115 15.36 -2.22 -49.95
CA VAL A 115 14.40 -3.20 -49.44
C VAL A 115 13.68 -2.62 -48.22
N GLU A 116 12.43 -2.22 -48.38
CA GLU A 116 11.63 -1.64 -47.30
C GLU A 116 10.89 -2.74 -46.51
N ASN A 117 11.00 -2.67 -45.18
CA ASN A 117 10.24 -3.52 -44.26
C ASN A 117 9.41 -2.64 -43.33
N VAL A 118 8.10 -2.91 -43.24
CA VAL A 118 7.17 -2.14 -42.41
C VAL A 118 7.01 -2.82 -41.05
N TYR A 119 7.27 -2.05 -40.00
CA TYR A 119 7.06 -2.44 -38.61
C TYR A 119 6.09 -1.48 -37.93
N ARG A 120 5.17 -2.02 -37.13
CA ARG A 120 4.27 -1.24 -36.27
C ARG A 120 4.84 -1.22 -34.87
N LEU A 121 5.15 -0.03 -34.37
CA LEU A 121 5.55 0.20 -32.99
C LEU A 121 4.31 0.59 -32.18
N GLN A 122 3.94 -0.22 -31.21
CA GLN A 122 2.94 0.13 -30.20
C GLN A 122 3.67 0.61 -28.96
N VAL A 123 3.62 1.92 -28.71
CA VAL A 123 4.27 2.57 -27.57
C VAL A 123 3.21 2.95 -26.54
N MET A 124 3.37 2.49 -25.31
CA MET A 124 2.46 2.79 -24.21
C MET A 124 3.21 3.48 -23.07
N ASN A 125 2.82 4.73 -22.79
CA ASN A 125 3.22 5.44 -21.58
C ASN A 125 2.26 5.07 -20.45
N ALA A 126 2.78 4.43 -19.41
CA ALA A 126 2.05 4.06 -18.20
C ALA A 126 2.41 4.96 -16.99
N THR A 127 3.06 6.10 -17.24
CA THR A 127 3.35 7.14 -16.25
C THR A 127 2.29 8.24 -16.27
N GLU A 128 2.22 9.03 -15.18
CA GLU A 128 1.29 10.15 -15.07
C GLU A 128 1.76 11.41 -15.82
N ALA A 129 3.02 11.44 -16.27
CA ALA A 129 3.63 12.58 -16.93
C ALA A 129 3.89 12.29 -18.42
N PRO A 130 3.77 13.29 -19.30
CA PRO A 130 4.10 13.12 -20.71
C PRO A 130 5.60 12.80 -20.88
N GLN A 131 5.91 11.77 -21.65
CA GLN A 131 7.27 11.31 -21.93
C GLN A 131 7.59 11.50 -23.41
N ARG A 132 8.87 11.74 -23.71
CA ARG A 132 9.39 11.82 -25.08
C ARG A 132 10.30 10.62 -25.33
N TYR A 133 9.94 9.83 -26.33
CA TYR A 133 10.69 8.64 -26.73
C TYR A 133 11.42 8.90 -28.06
N HIS A 134 12.69 8.50 -28.12
CA HIS A 134 13.49 8.47 -29.34
C HIS A 134 13.55 7.03 -29.86
N VAL A 135 13.35 6.86 -31.17
CA VAL A 135 13.35 5.55 -31.81
C VAL A 135 14.59 5.43 -32.67
N GLU A 136 15.44 4.46 -32.34
CA GLU A 136 16.63 4.09 -33.09
C GLU A 136 16.55 2.61 -33.50
N VAL A 137 17.18 2.26 -34.62
CA VAL A 137 17.26 0.87 -35.10
C VAL A 137 18.73 0.53 -35.33
N GLU A 138 19.16 -0.58 -34.75
CA GLU A 138 20.52 -1.09 -34.85
C GLU A 138 20.52 -2.54 -35.38
N GLY A 139 21.63 -2.97 -35.97
CA GLY A 139 21.90 -4.40 -36.25
C GLY A 139 22.28 -4.74 -37.70
N LEU A 140 21.74 -4.06 -38.70
CA LEU A 140 22.08 -4.28 -40.12
C LEU A 140 22.91 -3.11 -40.65
N PRO A 141 24.09 -3.34 -41.26
CA PRO A 141 24.87 -2.27 -41.88
C PRO A 141 24.08 -1.66 -43.04
N GLY A 142 23.92 -0.34 -43.02
CA GLY A 142 23.15 0.42 -44.03
C GLY A 142 21.65 0.54 -43.76
N LEU A 143 21.16 0.12 -42.58
CA LEU A 143 19.76 0.27 -42.22
C LEU A 143 19.45 1.74 -41.87
N VAL A 144 18.42 2.29 -42.52
CA VAL A 144 17.99 3.68 -42.34
C VAL A 144 16.50 3.70 -42.02
N LEU A 145 16.12 4.45 -40.98
CA LEU A 145 14.73 4.75 -40.70
C LEU A 145 14.19 5.72 -41.75
N SER A 146 13.11 5.36 -42.43
CA SER A 146 12.50 6.22 -43.45
C SER A 146 11.90 7.51 -42.87
N ARG A 147 11.64 7.56 -41.55
CA ARG A 147 11.19 8.77 -40.83
C ARG A 147 11.83 8.86 -39.43
N PRO A 148 12.46 9.99 -39.07
CA PRO A 148 12.85 10.25 -37.69
C PRO A 148 11.58 10.42 -36.85
N THR A 149 11.35 9.52 -35.90
CA THR A 149 10.09 9.47 -35.15
C THR A 149 10.35 9.72 -33.67
N THR A 150 10.35 10.98 -33.28
CA THR A 150 10.22 11.37 -31.87
C THR A 150 8.74 11.24 -31.50
N VAL A 151 8.42 10.33 -30.58
CA VAL A 151 7.03 10.07 -30.14
C VAL A 151 6.84 10.71 -28.76
N ALA A 152 5.94 11.68 -28.66
CA ALA A 152 5.53 12.27 -27.39
C ALA A 152 4.18 11.66 -26.97
N LEU A 153 4.12 11.08 -25.77
CA LEU A 153 2.93 10.41 -25.20
C LEU A 153 2.70 10.85 -23.76
#